data_AF-A0A0F8ZE57-F1
#
_entry.id   AF-A0A0F8ZE57-F1
#
_cell.length_a   1.000
_cell.length_b   1.000
_cell.length_c   1.000
_cell.angle_alpha   90.00
_cell.angle_beta   90.00
_cell.angle_gamma   90.00
#
_symmetry.space_group_name_H-M   'P 1'
#
loop_
_entity.id
_entity.type
_entity.pdbx_description
1 polymer ?
#
loop_
_entity_poly.entity_id
_entity_poly.type
_entity_poly.pdbx_seq_one_letter_code
_entity_poly.pdbx_strand_id
1 'polypeptide(L)'
;HNKVSHQDIFHNSQIIKMNKELTSIVEFFEFGKDIHNVYMDDEWLYTCDSVSNRLCALNVHTKEQKSVDIGMWIRGLAVTDNYIIIGGSIIGKNDEERQKGDAKIYLLSRDTLEILDTKLFKDIGAVYEIRIVDQQDYAHNNILFPGAL
;
A
#
# COMPACT_ATOMS: atom_id res chain seq x y z
N HIS A 1 -32.56 -0.82 -11.42
CA HIS A 1 -31.47 -1.11 -10.47
C HIS A 1 -30.50 -2.08 -11.13
N ASN A 2 -29.37 -1.58 -11.66
CA ASN A 2 -28.22 -2.42 -12.03
C ASN A 2 -27.00 -1.75 -11.40
N LYS A 3 -26.61 -2.19 -10.20
CA LYS A 3 -25.25 -1.92 -9.71
C LYS A 3 -24.35 -2.83 -10.52
N VAL A 4 -23.74 -2.31 -11.58
CA VAL A 4 -22.55 -2.93 -12.16
C VAL A 4 -21.56 -3.07 -11.02
N SER A 5 -21.08 -4.30 -10.78
CA SER A 5 -20.12 -4.52 -9.71
C SER A 5 -18.87 -3.71 -10.03
N HIS A 6 -18.34 -2.93 -9.08
CA HIS A 6 -17.11 -2.16 -9.30
C HIS A 6 -15.89 -3.05 -9.64
N GLN A 7 -16.01 -4.38 -9.58
CA GLN A 7 -14.90 -5.31 -9.83
C GLN A 7 -14.63 -5.59 -11.32
N ASP A 8 -15.58 -5.30 -12.21
CA ASP A 8 -15.53 -5.69 -13.63
C ASP A 8 -14.80 -4.67 -14.55
N ILE A 9 -14.26 -3.59 -14.00
CA ILE A 9 -13.61 -2.50 -14.76
C ILE A 9 -12.10 -2.39 -14.45
N PHE A 10 -11.61 -3.05 -13.40
CA PHE A 10 -10.21 -2.94 -12.97
C PHE A 10 -9.44 -4.19 -13.36
N HIS A 11 -8.54 -4.03 -14.34
CA HIS A 11 -7.53 -5.00 -14.69
C HIS A 11 -6.47 -5.09 -13.60
N ASN A 12 -5.71 -6.18 -13.59
CA ASN A 12 -4.56 -6.27 -12.72
C ASN A 12 -3.57 -5.14 -13.05
N SER A 13 -3.02 -4.51 -12.02
CA SER A 13 -1.96 -3.54 -12.18
C SER A 13 -0.66 -4.23 -12.61
N GLN A 14 0.16 -3.48 -13.36
CA GLN A 14 1.45 -3.95 -13.85
C GLN A 14 2.56 -3.40 -12.97
N ILE A 15 3.52 -4.26 -12.60
CA ILE A 15 4.71 -3.89 -11.85
C ILE A 15 5.92 -4.25 -12.69
N ILE A 16 6.80 -3.27 -12.89
CA ILE A 16 7.98 -3.39 -13.74
C ILE A 16 9.20 -3.13 -12.90
N LYS A 17 10.10 -4.11 -12.82
CA LYS A 17 11.45 -3.93 -12.29
C LYS A 17 12.38 -3.65 -13.46
N MET A 18 13.09 -2.54 -13.40
CA MET A 18 14.05 -2.14 -14.43
C MET A 18 15.47 -2.18 -13.90
N ASN A 19 16.46 -2.22 -14.79
CA ASN A 19 17.83 -1.94 -14.39
C ASN A 19 17.98 -0.47 -13.96
N LYS A 20 19.08 -0.16 -13.26
CA LYS A 20 19.31 1.19 -12.72
C LYS A 20 19.39 2.25 -13.83
N GLU A 21 19.80 1.84 -15.02
CA GLU A 21 19.93 2.70 -16.20
C GLU A 21 18.60 2.93 -16.93
N LEU A 22 17.51 2.27 -16.51
CA LEU A 22 16.18 2.32 -17.12
C LEU A 22 16.16 1.92 -18.61
N THR A 23 17.09 1.08 -19.04
CA THR A 23 17.22 0.63 -20.44
C THR A 23 16.63 -0.74 -20.69
N SER A 24 16.42 -1.55 -19.66
CA SER A 24 15.81 -2.87 -19.79
C SER A 24 14.88 -3.22 -18.64
N ILE A 25 13.85 -4.00 -18.96
CA ILE A 25 13.00 -4.67 -17.99
C ILE A 25 13.75 -5.90 -17.48
N VAL A 26 13.90 -5.99 -16.17
CA VAL A 26 14.50 -7.12 -15.46
C VAL A 26 13.41 -8.13 -15.11
N GLU A 27 12.30 -7.67 -14.54
CA GLU A 27 11.15 -8.50 -14.17
C GLU A 27 9.83 -7.75 -14.43
N PHE A 28 8.77 -8.51 -14.67
CA PHE A 28 7.42 -8.01 -14.93
C PHE A 28 6.40 -8.86 -14.17
N PHE A 29 5.43 -8.20 -13.53
CA PHE A 29 4.37 -8.85 -12.77
C PHE A 29 3.01 -8.20 -13.06
N GLU A 30 1.94 -9.00 -13.04
CA GLU A 30 0.56 -8.51 -13.02
C GLU A 30 -0.11 -8.96 -11.72
N PHE A 31 -0.39 -8.01 -10.83
CA PHE A 31 -0.86 -8.29 -9.49
C PHE A 31 -1.60 -7.10 -8.87
N GLY A 32 -2.67 -7.40 -8.12
CA GLY A 32 -3.53 -6.41 -7.46
C GLY A 32 -4.30 -5.51 -8.42
N LYS A 33 -5.20 -4.67 -7.91
CA LYS A 33 -6.04 -3.75 -8.69
C LYS A 33 -5.88 -2.31 -8.21
N ASP A 34 -5.56 -1.41 -9.15
CA ASP A 34 -5.26 0.01 -8.87
C ASP A 34 -4.30 0.15 -7.69
N ILE A 35 -3.17 -0.54 -7.81
CA ILE A 35 -2.23 -0.68 -6.71
C ILE A 35 -1.47 0.64 -6.48
N HIS A 36 -1.12 0.89 -5.22
CA HIS A 36 -0.26 1.99 -4.81
C HIS A 36 0.87 1.50 -3.94
N ASN A 37 2.04 2.13 -4.11
CA ASN A 37 3.30 1.76 -3.47
C ASN A 37 3.71 0.30 -3.72
N VAL A 38 5.01 0.05 -3.73
CA VAL A 38 5.56 -1.29 -3.89
C VAL A 38 6.75 -1.40 -2.95
N TYR A 39 6.75 -2.47 -2.16
CA TYR A 39 7.85 -2.81 -1.27
C TYR A 39 8.25 -4.26 -1.51
N MET A 40 9.56 -4.52 -1.58
CA MET A 40 10.12 -5.86 -1.73
C MET A 40 10.82 -6.25 -0.42
N ASP A 41 10.45 -7.40 0.12
CA ASP A 41 11.09 -8.05 1.25
C ASP A 41 11.50 -9.47 0.84
N ASP A 42 12.78 -9.69 0.62
CA ASP A 42 13.31 -10.89 -0.04
C ASP A 42 12.55 -11.20 -1.35
N GLU A 43 11.76 -12.27 -1.37
CA GLU A 43 10.95 -12.72 -2.50
C GLU A 43 9.50 -12.24 -2.46
N TRP A 44 9.10 -11.51 -1.43
CA TRP A 44 7.73 -11.03 -1.23
C TRP A 44 7.57 -9.59 -1.70
N LEU A 45 6.64 -9.40 -2.64
CA LEU A 45 6.20 -8.10 -3.12
C LEU A 45 4.96 -7.67 -2.37
N TYR A 46 5.02 -6.57 -1.62
CA TYR A 46 3.90 -5.96 -0.92
C TYR A 46 3.39 -4.73 -1.67
N THR A 47 2.07 -4.56 -1.69
CA THR A 47 1.43 -3.41 -2.33
C THR A 47 0.05 -3.09 -1.74
N CYS A 48 -0.35 -1.83 -1.82
CA CYS A 48 -1.68 -1.37 -1.41
C CYS A 48 -2.68 -1.55 -2.56
N ASP A 49 -3.50 -2.60 -2.54
CA ASP A 49 -4.60 -2.79 -3.49
C ASP A 49 -5.78 -1.90 -3.09
N SER A 50 -5.84 -0.70 -3.68
CA SER A 50 -6.83 0.30 -3.28
C SER A 50 -8.24 -0.08 -3.68
N VAL A 51 -8.45 -0.78 -4.80
CA VAL A 51 -9.80 -1.18 -5.22
C VAL A 51 -10.36 -2.28 -4.32
N SER A 52 -9.51 -3.22 -3.91
CA SER A 52 -9.90 -4.32 -3.03
C SER A 52 -9.86 -3.96 -1.55
N ASN A 53 -9.31 -2.79 -1.19
CA ASN A 53 -9.11 -2.32 0.19
C ASN A 53 -8.20 -3.26 1.01
N ARG A 54 -7.16 -3.80 0.37
CA ARG A 54 -6.30 -4.85 0.94
C ARG A 54 -4.84 -4.50 0.82
N LEU A 55 -4.09 -4.69 1.90
CA LEU A 55 -2.64 -4.88 1.75
C LEU A 55 -2.44 -6.29 1.20
N CYS A 56 -1.75 -6.39 0.07
CA CYS A 56 -1.54 -7.65 -0.65
C CYS A 56 -0.04 -7.93 -0.73
N ALA A 57 0.33 -9.21 -0.61
CA ALA A 57 1.69 -9.70 -0.79
C ALA A 57 1.73 -10.85 -1.80
N LEU A 58 2.71 -10.86 -2.69
CA LEU A 58 2.94 -11.91 -3.69
C LEU A 58 4.38 -12.42 -3.56
N ASN A 59 4.57 -13.72 -3.34
CA ASN A 59 5.88 -14.32 -3.52
C ASN A 59 6.18 -14.42 -5.03
N VAL A 60 7.23 -13.75 -5.47
CA VAL A 60 7.53 -13.58 -6.90
C VAL A 60 7.99 -14.88 -7.57
N HIS A 61 8.50 -15.86 -6.80
CA HIS A 61 8.92 -17.17 -7.30
C HIS A 61 7.81 -18.22 -7.22
N THR A 62 7.20 -18.41 -6.06
CA THR A 62 6.21 -19.47 -5.81
C THR A 62 4.80 -19.09 -6.25
N LYS A 63 4.54 -17.79 -6.47
CA LYS A 63 3.22 -17.20 -6.75
C LYS A 63 2.21 -17.32 -5.60
N GLU A 64 2.68 -17.67 -4.40
CA GLU A 64 1.87 -17.61 -3.18
C GLU A 64 1.41 -16.18 -2.91
N GLN A 65 0.16 -16.01 -2.44
CA GLN A 65 -0.43 -14.71 -2.13
C GLN A 65 -0.91 -14.66 -0.68
N LYS A 66 -0.69 -13.52 -0.04
CA LYS A 66 -1.23 -13.19 1.29
C LYS A 66 -1.94 -11.84 1.19
N SER A 67 -2.97 -11.64 2.00
CA SER A 67 -3.63 -10.34 2.07
C SER A 67 -4.32 -10.13 3.40
N VAL A 68 -4.52 -8.87 3.76
CA VAL A 68 -5.33 -8.45 4.90
C VAL A 68 -6.30 -7.36 4.48
N ASP A 69 -7.57 -7.53 4.85
CA ASP A 69 -8.64 -6.55 4.61
C ASP A 69 -8.48 -5.35 5.54
N ILE A 70 -8.25 -4.17 4.98
CA ILE A 70 -8.13 -2.90 5.71
C ILE A 70 -9.48 -2.14 5.76
N GLY A 71 -10.33 -2.36 4.75
CA GLY A 71 -11.69 -1.81 4.68
C GLY A 71 -11.80 -0.35 4.27
N MET A 72 -10.70 0.26 3.79
CA MET A 72 -10.62 1.62 3.27
C MET A 72 -9.72 1.64 2.03
N TRP A 73 -9.80 2.70 1.21
CA TRP A 73 -8.82 2.91 0.15
C TRP A 73 -7.47 3.17 0.79
N ILE A 74 -6.46 2.39 0.40
CA ILE A 74 -5.13 2.44 1.00
C ILE A 74 -4.08 2.84 -0.03
N ARG A 75 -3.12 3.67 0.40
CA ARG A 75 -2.07 4.22 -0.48
C ARG A 75 -0.74 4.32 0.25
N GLY A 76 -0.71 4.99 1.40
CA GLY A 76 0.50 5.12 2.20
C GLY A 76 1.00 3.77 2.73
N LEU A 77 2.30 3.54 2.66
CA LEU A 77 2.96 2.31 3.10
C LEU A 77 4.33 2.66 3.68
N ALA A 78 4.60 2.32 4.94
CA ALA A 78 5.93 2.38 5.52
C ALA A 78 6.25 1.09 6.26
N VAL A 79 7.52 0.70 6.33
CA VAL A 79 7.90 -0.61 6.91
C VAL A 79 9.10 -0.46 7.83
N THR A 80 8.99 -1.03 9.02
CA THR A 80 10.05 -1.14 10.03
C THR A 80 10.49 -2.60 10.17
N ASP A 81 11.39 -2.89 11.11
CA ASP A 81 11.76 -4.27 11.45
C ASP A 81 10.55 -5.11 11.91
N ASN A 82 9.62 -4.51 12.66
CA ASN A 82 8.55 -5.24 13.35
C ASN A 82 7.16 -4.97 12.77
N TYR A 83 7.00 -3.86 12.05
CA TYR A 83 5.69 -3.32 11.70
C TYR A 83 5.59 -2.88 10.24
N ILE A 84 4.39 -3.06 9.69
CA ILE A 84 3.94 -2.41 8.46
C ILE A 84 2.91 -1.35 8.84
N ILE A 85 3.07 -0.13 8.33
CA ILE A 85 2.18 1.00 8.61
C ILE A 85 1.46 1.38 7.32
N ILE A 86 0.12 1.38 7.35
CA ILE A 86 -0.72 1.64 6.18
C ILE A 86 -1.55 2.90 6.37
N GLY A 87 -1.56 3.75 5.36
CA GLY A 87 -2.39 4.95 5.27
C GLY A 87 -3.66 4.66 4.47
N GLY A 88 -4.82 4.84 5.10
CA GLY A 88 -6.13 4.66 4.51
C GLY A 88 -6.97 5.93 4.53
N SER A 89 -7.89 6.06 3.57
CA SER A 89 -8.83 7.16 3.46
C SER A 89 -10.24 6.65 3.16
N ILE A 90 -11.26 7.46 3.44
CA ILE A 90 -12.61 7.10 3.04
C ILE A 90 -12.68 6.82 1.54
N ILE A 91 -13.61 5.94 1.17
CA ILE A 91 -13.98 5.66 -0.22
C ILE A 91 -14.83 6.84 -0.69
N GLY A 92 -14.17 7.91 -1.14
CA GLY A 92 -14.84 9.14 -1.59
C GLY A 92 -15.37 8.99 -3.02
N LYS A 93 -16.60 9.46 -3.25
CA LYS A 93 -17.23 9.42 -4.60
C LYS A 93 -16.61 10.43 -5.56
N ASN A 94 -15.91 11.44 -5.04
CA ASN A 94 -15.26 12.51 -5.79
C ASN A 94 -13.99 12.99 -5.07
N ASP A 95 -13.24 13.89 -5.70
CA ASP A 95 -11.99 14.42 -5.15
C ASP A 95 -12.21 15.28 -3.91
N GLU A 96 -13.34 15.99 -3.81
CA GLU A 96 -13.63 16.86 -2.66
C GLU A 96 -13.83 16.03 -1.38
N GLU A 97 -14.59 14.93 -1.44
CA GLU A 97 -14.74 13.99 -0.33
C GLU A 97 -13.39 13.37 0.06
N ARG A 98 -12.52 13.07 -0.92
CA ARG A 98 -11.18 12.52 -0.65
C ARG A 98 -10.23 13.53 -0.01
N GLN A 99 -10.40 14.83 -0.26
CA GLN A 99 -9.54 15.89 0.28
C GLN A 99 -9.92 16.30 1.71
N LYS A 100 -11.17 16.04 2.12
CA LYS A 100 -11.71 16.46 3.41
C LYS A 100 -12.28 15.31 4.23
N GLY A 101 -12.07 14.07 3.79
CA GLY A 101 -12.61 12.89 4.44
C GLY A 101 -11.78 12.44 5.64
N ASP A 102 -12.33 11.48 6.38
CA ASP A 102 -11.58 10.80 7.42
C ASP A 102 -10.45 9.96 6.83
N ALA A 103 -9.35 9.89 7.59
CA ALA A 103 -8.22 9.02 7.32
C ALA A 103 -7.95 8.12 8.51
N LYS A 104 -7.35 6.97 8.22
CA LYS A 104 -6.85 6.06 9.25
C LYS A 104 -5.42 5.66 8.96
N ILE A 105 -4.63 5.55 10.02
CA ILE A 105 -3.34 4.87 9.99
C ILE A 105 -3.50 3.54 10.70
N TYR A 106 -3.09 2.47 10.05
CA TYR A 106 -3.13 1.12 10.59
C TYR A 106 -1.70 0.67 10.90
N LEU A 107 -1.49 0.13 12.10
CA LEU A 107 -0.24 -0.51 12.49
C LEU A 107 -0.44 -2.02 12.42
N LEU A 108 0.32 -2.70 11.58
CA LEU A 108 0.25 -4.14 11.39
C LEU A 108 1.54 -4.80 11.86
N SER A 109 1.43 -6.02 12.36
CA SER A 109 2.57 -6.93 12.52
C SER A 109 3.17 -7.22 11.14
N ARG A 110 4.49 -7.08 10.97
CA ARG A 110 5.17 -7.43 9.72
C ARG A 110 5.11 -8.93 9.44
N ASP A 111 5.23 -9.75 10.48
CA ASP A 111 5.29 -11.21 10.35
C ASP A 111 3.93 -11.83 10.02
N THR A 112 2.87 -11.34 10.66
CA THR A 112 1.53 -11.96 10.60
C THR A 112 0.52 -11.18 9.77
N LEU A 113 0.81 -9.93 9.41
CA LEU A 113 -0.12 -8.96 8.82
C LEU A 113 -1.35 -8.65 9.69
N GLU A 114 -1.34 -9.06 10.95
CA GLU A 114 -2.41 -8.75 11.90
C GLU A 114 -2.42 -7.25 12.19
N ILE A 115 -3.60 -6.63 12.17
CA ILE A 115 -3.78 -5.25 12.59
C ILE A 115 -3.66 -5.18 14.10
N LEU A 116 -2.63 -4.49 14.58
CA LEU A 116 -2.31 -4.32 16.00
C LEU A 116 -2.97 -3.07 16.59
N ASP A 117 -3.03 -1.99 15.81
CA ASP A 117 -3.65 -0.73 16.22
C ASP A 117 -4.18 0.07 15.02
N THR A 118 -5.05 1.04 15.29
CA THR A 118 -5.60 1.95 14.28
C THR A 118 -5.83 3.34 14.87
N LYS A 119 -5.29 4.36 14.20
CA LYS A 119 -5.51 5.76 14.54
C LYS A 119 -6.41 6.44 13.51
N LEU A 120 -7.53 6.99 13.97
CA LEU A 120 -8.43 7.83 13.16
C LEU A 120 -7.99 9.31 13.19
N PHE A 121 -8.03 9.94 12.02
CA PHE A 121 -7.88 11.37 11.82
C PHE A 121 -9.11 11.88 11.08
N LYS A 122 -9.80 12.87 11.64
CA LYS A 122 -11.02 13.41 11.05
C LYS A 122 -10.71 14.56 10.13
N ASP A 123 -11.41 14.59 9.00
CA ASP A 123 -11.44 15.70 8.04
C ASP A 123 -10.06 16.15 7.51
N ILE A 124 -9.09 15.23 7.42
CA ILE A 124 -7.73 15.54 6.92
C ILE A 124 -7.50 15.14 5.46
N GLY A 125 -8.43 14.38 4.88
CA GLY A 125 -8.30 13.82 3.54
C GLY A 125 -7.39 12.60 3.47
N ALA A 126 -7.05 12.20 2.24
CA ALA A 126 -6.35 10.94 2.00
C ALA A 126 -4.87 10.94 2.43
N VAL A 127 -4.44 9.84 3.05
CA VAL A 127 -3.04 9.57 3.39
C VAL A 127 -2.36 8.88 2.21
N TYR A 128 -1.75 9.68 1.34
CA TYR A 128 -1.07 9.17 0.15
C TYR A 128 0.29 8.53 0.47
N GLU A 129 0.98 9.04 1.48
CA GLU A 129 2.34 8.65 1.86
C GLU A 129 2.44 8.56 3.38
N ILE A 130 3.20 7.59 3.88
CA ILE A 130 3.62 7.50 5.27
C ILE A 130 5.13 7.33 5.29
N ARG A 131 5.84 8.05 6.16
CA ARG A 131 7.28 7.93 6.35
C ARG A 131 7.60 7.73 7.81
N ILE A 132 8.51 6.81 8.08
CA ILE A 132 9.09 6.66 9.40
C ILE A 132 10.30 7.60 9.48
N VAL A 133 10.40 8.38 10.56
CA VAL A 133 11.35 9.48 10.67
C VAL A 133 12.58 9.13 11.51
N ASP A 134 12.38 8.42 12.61
CA ASP A 134 13.37 8.16 13.65
C ASP A 134 14.04 6.78 13.55
N GLN A 135 13.62 5.97 12.57
CA GLN A 135 14.19 4.65 12.31
C GLN A 135 14.12 4.32 10.82
N GLN A 136 14.70 3.19 10.45
CA GLN A 136 14.75 2.72 9.08
C GLN A 136 13.36 2.46 8.50
N ASP A 137 13.14 2.99 7.28
CA ASP A 137 11.94 2.78 6.49
C ASP A 137 12.27 1.93 5.25
N TYR A 138 11.94 0.64 5.33
CA TYR A 138 12.24 -0.34 4.30
C TYR A 138 11.46 -0.12 3.01
N ALA A 139 10.29 0.53 3.07
CA ALA A 139 9.50 0.84 1.88
C ALA A 139 10.07 2.03 1.08
N HIS A 140 10.98 2.82 1.67
CA HIS A 140 11.50 4.05 1.09
C HIS A 140 13.03 4.06 0.99
N ASN A 141 13.57 2.97 0.45
CA ASN A 141 15.00 2.78 0.15
C ASN A 141 15.93 2.79 1.37
N ASN A 142 15.42 2.48 2.57
CA ASN A 142 16.21 2.49 3.81
C ASN A 142 16.83 3.86 4.14
N ILE A 143 16.27 4.95 3.61
CA ILE A 143 16.78 6.30 3.84
C ILE A 143 16.05 6.87 5.06
N LEU A 144 16.81 7.17 6.13
CA LEU A 144 16.31 7.97 7.25
C LEU A 144 15.74 9.28 6.71
N PHE A 145 14.51 9.60 7.10
CA PHE A 145 13.86 10.79 6.58
C PHE A 145 14.67 12.04 6.94
N PRO A 146 15.10 12.88 5.97
CA PRO A 146 16.04 13.98 6.21
C PRO A 146 15.44 15.16 7.02
N GLY A 147 14.26 14.98 7.61
CA GLY A 147 13.57 15.95 8.49
C GLY A 147 13.28 15.43 9.90
N ALA A 148 13.86 14.29 10.29
CA ALA A 148 13.84 13.87 11.69
C ALA A 148 14.80 14.77 12.48
N LEU A 149 14.26 15.53 13.43
CA LEU A 149 15.01 16.43 14.32
C LEU A 149 15.98 15.67 15.21
#